data_AF-A0A426Y6T8-F1
#
_entry.id   AF-A0A426Y6T8-F1
#
_cell.length_a   1.000
_cell.length_b   1.000
_cell.length_c   1.000
_cell.angle_alpha   90.00
_cell.angle_beta   90.00
_cell.angle_gamma   90.00
#
_symmetry.space_group_name_H-M   'P 1'
#
loop_
_entity.id
_entity.type
_entity.pdbx_description
1 polymer ?
#
loop_
_entity_poly.entity_id
_entity_poly.type
_entity_poly.pdbx_seq_one_letter_code
_entity_poly.pdbx_strand_id
1 'polypeptide(L)'
;MSGQGKVLKDHPPIKFLVSVSGSKFRDPSICDIAYKNPIKVKSVHFIGEKDWLKLPSEELAAAFDNPLILRHPQGHTVPRLGDEATAKQLSEWTASITRSDFACGTSVPKNVECEVNNIKHEAMADPKCIEAPSAA
;
A
#
# COMPACT_ATOMS: atom_id res chain seq x y z
N MET A 1 -3.58 26.58 -17.41
CA MET A 1 -4.85 25.89 -17.08
C MET A 1 -4.55 24.42 -16.93
N SER A 2 -4.46 23.92 -15.70
CA SER A 2 -4.30 22.49 -15.40
C SER A 2 -5.58 21.75 -15.86
N GLY A 3 -5.44 20.66 -16.62
CA GLY A 3 -6.59 19.94 -17.17
C GLY A 3 -7.61 19.59 -16.08
N GLN A 4 -8.81 20.15 -16.19
CA GLN A 4 -9.92 19.77 -15.32
C GLN A 4 -10.19 18.29 -15.53
N GLY A 5 -9.97 17.46 -14.49
CA GLY A 5 -10.24 16.03 -14.53
C GLY A 5 -11.65 15.78 -15.08
N LYS A 6 -11.76 14.94 -16.11
CA LYS A 6 -13.05 14.75 -16.81
C LYS A 6 -13.99 13.79 -16.09
N VAL A 7 -13.44 12.85 -15.31
CA VAL A 7 -14.17 11.67 -14.82
C VAL A 7 -14.50 11.74 -13.32
N LEU A 8 -13.60 12.28 -12.49
CA LEU A 8 -13.73 12.26 -11.02
C LEU A 8 -14.16 13.62 -10.44
N LYS A 9 -15.02 14.37 -11.13
CA LYS A 9 -15.39 15.73 -10.72
C LYS A 9 -16.17 15.78 -9.40
N ASP A 10 -16.99 14.76 -9.15
CA ASP A 10 -17.84 14.66 -7.96
C ASP A 10 -17.29 13.68 -6.91
N HIS A 11 -16.07 13.16 -7.12
CA HIS A 11 -15.43 12.26 -6.16
C HIS A 11 -14.76 13.10 -5.06
N PRO A 12 -14.88 12.71 -3.77
CA PRO A 12 -14.12 13.38 -2.71
C PRO A 12 -12.61 13.28 -2.96
N PRO A 13 -11.78 14.14 -2.37
CA PRO A 13 -10.32 14.03 -2.52
C PRO A 13 -9.81 12.63 -2.19
N ILE A 14 -8.92 12.10 -3.03
CA ILE A 14 -8.28 10.79 -2.78
C ILE A 14 -7.45 10.91 -1.49
N LYS A 15 -7.66 9.99 -0.55
CA LYS A 15 -6.97 10.00 0.75
C LYS A 15 -5.55 9.41 0.68
N PHE A 16 -5.40 8.30 -0.03
CA PHE A 16 -4.12 7.61 -0.22
C PHE A 16 -4.12 6.80 -1.52
N LEU A 17 -2.94 6.43 -2.00
CA LEU A 17 -2.74 5.58 -3.17
C LEU A 17 -1.92 4.33 -2.80
N VAL A 18 -2.37 3.18 -3.27
CA VAL A 18 -1.58 1.94 -3.27
C VAL A 18 -1.25 1.61 -4.74
N SER A 19 0.01 1.74 -5.11
CA SER A 19 0.51 1.40 -6.45
C SER A 19 1.17 0.04 -6.40
N VAL A 20 0.73 -0.90 -7.24
CA VAL A 20 1.31 -2.24 -7.34
C VAL A 20 1.78 -2.44 -8.77
N SER A 21 3.09 -2.54 -8.96
CA SER A 21 3.71 -2.59 -10.30
C SER A 21 3.25 -1.43 -11.22
N GLY A 22 2.94 -0.26 -10.65
CA GLY A 22 2.47 0.90 -11.42
C GLY A 22 3.62 1.62 -12.12
N SER A 23 3.41 2.11 -13.33
CA SER A 23 4.41 2.76 -14.18
C SER A 23 4.04 4.20 -14.50
N LYS A 24 5.05 5.08 -14.63
CA LYS A 24 4.86 6.45 -15.12
C LYS A 24 4.34 6.44 -16.56
N PHE A 25 3.53 7.42 -16.93
CA PHE A 25 3.20 7.64 -18.34
C PHE A 25 4.47 7.92 -19.15
N ARG A 26 4.47 7.52 -20.42
CA ARG A 26 5.59 7.73 -21.35
C ARG A 26 5.37 8.91 -22.29
N ASP A 27 4.13 9.32 -22.48
CA ASP A 27 3.78 10.45 -23.34
C ASP A 27 4.15 11.76 -22.62
N PRO A 28 5.07 12.58 -23.18
CA PRO A 28 5.49 13.83 -22.58
C PRO A 28 4.31 14.80 -22.34
N SER A 29 3.33 14.84 -23.25
CA SER A 29 2.17 15.73 -23.13
C SER A 29 1.30 15.38 -21.92
N ILE A 30 1.29 14.11 -21.51
CA ILE A 30 0.64 13.67 -20.27
C ILE A 30 1.54 13.97 -19.07
N CYS A 31 2.84 13.70 -19.19
CA CYS A 31 3.79 13.86 -18.09
C CYS A 31 3.90 15.31 -17.61
N ASP A 32 3.98 16.26 -18.55
CA ASP A 32 4.10 17.69 -18.31
C ASP A 32 2.89 18.29 -17.57
N ILE A 33 1.77 17.56 -17.56
CA ILE A 33 0.54 17.95 -16.86
C ILE A 33 0.39 17.15 -15.56
N ALA A 34 0.49 15.81 -15.64
CA ALA A 34 0.21 14.91 -14.52
C ALA A 34 1.26 14.98 -13.41
N TYR A 35 2.53 15.21 -13.76
CA TYR A 35 3.66 15.17 -12.83
C TYR A 35 4.37 16.52 -12.70
N LYS A 36 3.72 17.61 -13.16
CA LYS A 36 4.27 18.97 -13.09
C LYS A 36 4.62 19.40 -11.65
N ASN A 37 3.78 19.01 -10.70
CA ASN A 37 3.98 19.26 -9.28
C ASN A 37 4.02 17.91 -8.55
N PRO A 38 4.76 17.81 -7.44
CA PRO A 38 4.73 16.62 -6.59
C PRO A 38 3.30 16.27 -6.17
N ILE A 39 2.96 14.99 -6.29
CA ILE A 39 1.66 14.47 -5.91
C ILE A 39 1.65 14.31 -4.38
N LYS A 40 0.84 15.14 -3.71
CA LYS A 40 0.83 15.25 -2.23
C LYS A 40 0.07 14.14 -1.50
N VAL A 41 -0.60 13.25 -2.24
CA VAL A 41 -1.38 12.17 -1.62
C VAL A 41 -0.41 11.15 -1.00
N LYS A 42 -0.69 10.70 0.22
CA LYS A 42 0.10 9.62 0.84
C LYS A 42 0.06 8.40 -0.08
N SER A 43 1.22 7.80 -0.33
CA SER A 43 1.30 6.65 -1.23
C SER A 43 2.24 5.58 -0.72
N VAL A 44 1.91 4.34 -1.10
CA VAL A 44 2.80 3.18 -1.01
C VAL A 44 2.94 2.57 -2.40
N HIS A 45 4.16 2.22 -2.79
CA HIS A 45 4.49 1.65 -4.09
C HIS A 45 5.20 0.31 -3.92
N PHE A 46 4.61 -0.74 -4.46
CA PHE A 46 5.22 -2.05 -4.55
C PHE A 46 5.95 -2.19 -5.89
N ILE A 47 7.27 -2.40 -5.82
CA ILE A 47 8.14 -2.47 -7.00
C ILE A 47 8.87 -3.81 -7.01
N GLY A 48 8.68 -4.56 -8.10
CA GLY A 48 9.36 -5.82 -8.33
C GLY A 48 10.80 -5.62 -8.80
N GLU A 49 11.75 -6.30 -8.17
CA GLU A 49 13.16 -6.24 -8.56
C GLU A 49 13.42 -6.82 -9.96
N LYS A 50 12.54 -7.71 -10.43
CA LYS A 50 12.58 -8.31 -11.77
C LYS A 50 11.53 -7.74 -12.72
N ASP A 51 10.85 -6.65 -12.34
CA ASP A 51 9.84 -6.03 -13.18
C ASP A 51 10.53 -5.32 -14.36
N TRP A 52 10.09 -5.61 -15.59
CA TRP A 52 10.59 -4.92 -16.79
C TRP A 52 10.20 -3.43 -16.81
N LEU A 53 9.22 -3.01 -16.00
CA LEU A 53 8.85 -1.61 -15.76
C LEU A 53 9.45 -1.03 -14.47
N LYS A 54 10.38 -1.71 -13.80
CA LYS A 54 10.98 -1.24 -12.53
C LYS A 54 11.39 0.24 -12.58
N LEU A 55 12.13 0.66 -13.59
CA LEU A 55 12.59 2.06 -13.73
C LEU A 55 11.40 3.04 -13.87
N PRO A 56 10.46 2.86 -14.82
CA PRO A 56 9.22 3.65 -14.85
C PRO A 56 8.39 3.63 -13.56
N SER A 57 8.43 2.54 -12.79
CA SER A 57 7.76 2.45 -11.49
C SER A 57 8.45 3.29 -10.42
N GLU A 58 9.78 3.30 -10.41
CA GLU A 58 10.59 4.17 -9.54
C GLU A 58 10.40 5.64 -9.90
N GLU A 59 10.32 5.98 -11.20
CA GLU A 59 10.03 7.34 -11.68
C GLU A 59 8.61 7.79 -11.32
N LEU A 60 7.64 6.88 -11.31
CA LEU A 60 6.29 7.16 -10.83
C LEU A 60 6.30 7.44 -9.34
N ALA A 61 6.96 6.59 -8.55
CA ALA A 61 7.07 6.78 -7.10
C ALA A 61 7.72 8.14 -6.78
N ALA A 62 8.79 8.51 -7.48
CA ALA A 62 9.48 9.79 -7.30
C ALA A 62 8.62 11.03 -7.60
N ALA A 63 7.48 10.87 -8.30
CA ALA A 63 6.53 11.96 -8.52
C ALA A 63 5.64 12.25 -7.30
N PHE A 64 5.65 11.39 -6.27
CA PHE A 64 4.89 11.56 -5.03
C PHE A 64 5.73 12.22 -3.93
N ASP A 65 5.06 12.92 -3.03
CA ASP A 65 5.69 13.46 -1.82
C ASP A 65 5.86 12.35 -0.76
N ASN A 66 7.11 12.07 -0.39
CA ASN A 66 7.50 11.06 0.61
C ASN A 66 6.77 9.69 0.50
N PRO A 67 6.83 9.00 -0.65
CA PRO A 67 6.20 7.69 -0.83
C PRO A 67 6.89 6.62 0.04
N LEU A 68 6.10 5.66 0.55
CA LEU A 68 6.66 4.39 1.04
C LEU A 68 6.95 3.48 -0.16
N ILE A 69 8.18 2.99 -0.30
CA ILE A 69 8.55 2.04 -1.36
C ILE A 69 8.81 0.68 -0.73
N LEU A 70 8.07 -0.33 -1.17
CA LEU A 70 8.21 -1.72 -0.75
C LEU A 70 8.70 -2.56 -1.93
N ARG A 71 9.90 -3.12 -1.80
CA ARG A 71 10.54 -3.91 -2.86
C ARG A 71 10.25 -5.39 -2.66
N HIS A 72 10.02 -6.12 -3.76
CA HIS A 72 9.82 -7.57 -3.70
C HIS A 72 10.60 -8.28 -4.83
N PRO A 73 11.01 -9.55 -4.67
CA PRO A 73 11.96 -10.20 -5.58
C PRO A 73 11.33 -10.70 -6.90
N GLN A 74 10.02 -10.51 -7.10
CA GLN A 74 9.30 -10.94 -8.30
C GLN A 74 9.32 -9.88 -9.41
N GLY A 75 8.75 -10.25 -10.56
CA GLY A 75 8.54 -9.33 -11.68
C GLY A 75 7.23 -8.56 -11.57
N HIS A 76 6.60 -8.27 -12.70
CA HIS A 76 5.34 -7.54 -12.79
C HIS A 76 4.16 -8.36 -12.23
N THR A 77 3.89 -8.21 -10.94
CA THR A 77 2.89 -9.03 -10.23
C THR A 77 2.35 -8.31 -9.00
N VAL A 78 1.27 -8.84 -8.43
CA VAL A 78 0.81 -8.45 -7.09
C VAL A 78 1.61 -9.25 -6.07
N PRO A 79 2.44 -8.63 -5.22
CA PRO A 79 3.30 -9.37 -4.30
C PRO A 79 2.49 -10.05 -3.20
N ARG A 80 2.96 -11.22 -2.77
CA ARG A 80 2.49 -11.83 -1.53
C ARG A 80 3.17 -11.16 -0.34
N LEU A 81 2.41 -10.83 0.70
CA LEU A 81 2.91 -10.27 1.95
C LEU A 81 3.49 -11.34 2.88
N GLY A 82 4.33 -12.23 2.34
CA GLY A 82 4.95 -13.31 3.11
C GLY A 82 6.20 -12.88 3.88
N ASP A 83 6.73 -11.69 3.60
CA ASP A 83 7.85 -11.10 4.32
C ASP A 83 7.34 -10.27 5.50
N GLU A 84 7.75 -10.64 6.72
CA GLU A 84 7.30 -9.98 7.96
C GLU A 84 7.71 -8.50 8.00
N ALA A 85 8.88 -8.15 7.46
CA ALA A 85 9.35 -6.77 7.43
C ALA A 85 8.44 -5.91 6.54
N THR A 86 8.13 -6.36 5.32
CA THR A 86 7.20 -5.71 4.40
C THR A 86 5.82 -5.55 5.02
N ALA A 87 5.29 -6.61 5.65
CA ALA A 87 4.00 -6.57 6.33
C ALA A 87 3.99 -5.56 7.49
N LYS A 88 5.06 -5.49 8.28
CA LYS A 88 5.23 -4.53 9.37
C LYS A 88 5.27 -3.09 8.85
N GLN A 89 6.06 -2.80 7.82
CA GLN A 89 6.13 -1.46 7.22
C GLN A 89 4.78 -1.00 6.65
N LEU A 90 4.05 -1.89 5.97
CA LEU A 90 2.72 -1.59 5.45
C LEU A 90 1.72 -1.33 6.58
N SER A 91 1.78 -2.11 7.66
CA SER A 91 0.93 -1.94 8.84
C SER A 91 1.19 -0.59 9.53
N GLU A 92 2.46 -0.23 9.74
CA GLU A 92 2.85 1.07 10.31
C GLU A 92 2.40 2.24 9.46
N TRP A 93 2.57 2.13 8.14
CA TRP A 93 2.11 3.14 7.18
C TRP A 93 0.58 3.29 7.22
N THR A 94 -0.16 2.19 7.22
CA THR A 94 -1.63 2.20 7.31
C THR A 94 -2.08 2.86 8.61
N ALA A 95 -1.47 2.49 9.74
CA ALA A 95 -1.75 3.12 11.03
C ALA A 95 -1.43 4.63 11.06
N SER A 96 -0.45 5.09 10.28
CA SER A 96 -0.14 6.52 10.15
C SER A 96 -1.25 7.29 9.41
N ILE A 97 -1.95 6.64 8.47
CA ILE A 97 -3.04 7.25 7.71
C ILE A 97 -4.27 7.37 8.61
N THR A 98 -4.67 6.29 9.28
CA THR A 98 -5.83 6.28 10.16
C THR A 98 -5.70 7.29 11.31
N ARG A 99 -4.50 7.47 11.86
CA ARG A 99 -4.24 8.49 12.91
C ARG A 99 -4.30 9.93 12.38
N SER A 100 -3.99 10.15 11.11
CA SER A 100 -4.01 11.48 10.49
C SER A 100 -5.45 11.99 10.27
N ASP A 101 -6.40 11.08 10.05
CA ASP A 101 -7.82 11.42 9.86
C ASP A 101 -8.51 11.92 11.15
N PHE A 102 -7.89 11.81 12.33
CA PHE A 102 -8.44 12.24 13.63
C PHE A 102 -7.70 13.42 14.29
N ALA A 103 -6.63 13.94 13.68
CA ALA A 103 -5.77 14.96 14.30
C ALA A 103 -6.18 16.42 13.98
N CYS A 104 -7.41 16.67 13.53
CA CYS A 104 -7.96 18.02 13.46
C CYS A 104 -9.40 18.05 14.00
N GLY A 105 -9.52 18.41 15.29
CA GLY A 105 -10.79 18.82 15.89
C GLY A 105 -11.49 17.77 16.74
N THR A 106 -11.03 17.58 17.97
CA THR A 106 -11.88 17.61 19.19
C THR A 106 -11.00 17.37 20.42
N SER A 107 -11.22 18.18 21.46
CA SER A 107 -10.64 17.98 22.78
C SER A 107 -10.95 16.58 23.30
N VAL A 108 -9.91 15.82 23.65
CA VAL A 108 -10.00 14.50 24.27
C VAL A 108 -10.77 14.59 25.61
N PRO A 109 -11.89 13.87 25.81
CA PRO A 109 -12.34 13.57 27.17
C PRO A 109 -11.41 12.52 27.77
N LYS A 110 -10.87 12.82 28.96
CA LYS A 110 -10.12 11.87 29.77
C LYS A 110 -11.05 10.75 30.22
N ASN A 111 -10.73 9.53 29.81
CA ASN A 111 -11.03 8.22 30.41
C ASN A 111 -11.59 7.24 29.39
N VAL A 112 -10.71 6.43 28.82
CA VAL A 112 -10.98 5.01 28.60
C VAL A 112 -9.67 4.28 28.90
N GLU A 113 -9.63 3.58 30.03
CA GLU A 113 -8.64 2.56 30.34
C GLU A 113 -8.79 1.43 29.31
N CYS A 114 -7.71 1.07 28.61
CA CYS A 114 -7.72 -0.06 27.70
C CYS A 114 -7.57 -1.36 28.52
N GLU A 115 -8.67 -2.07 28.72
CA GLU A 115 -8.65 -3.47 29.15
C GLU A 115 -8.02 -4.32 28.03
N VAL A 116 -6.83 -4.85 28.31
CA VAL A 116 -6.17 -5.86 27.47
C VAL A 116 -6.87 -7.19 27.70
N ASN A 117 -7.80 -7.56 26.83
CA ASN A 117 -8.41 -8.88 26.88
C ASN A 117 -7.43 -9.95 26.38
N ASN A 118 -7.07 -10.81 27.33
CA ASN A 118 -6.12 -11.90 27.27
C ASN A 118 -6.69 -13.07 26.45
N ILE A 119 -6.32 -13.18 25.17
CA ILE A 119 -6.67 -14.37 24.37
C ILE A 119 -5.62 -15.46 24.65
N LYS A 120 -6.06 -16.51 25.34
CA LYS A 120 -5.27 -17.73 25.56
C LYS A 120 -5.03 -18.43 24.22
N HIS A 121 -3.77 -18.68 23.90
CA HIS A 121 -3.38 -19.63 22.86
C HIS A 121 -3.71 -21.05 23.35
N GLU A 122 -4.72 -21.69 22.76
CA GLU A 122 -4.81 -23.15 22.77
C GLU A 122 -4.21 -23.68 21.46
N ALA A 123 -3.21 -24.54 21.60
CA ALA A 123 -2.54 -25.19 20.50
C ALA A 123 -3.50 -26.17 19.81
N MET A 124 -3.80 -25.94 18.53
CA MET A 124 -4.42 -26.96 17.69
C MET A 124 -3.34 -27.94 17.23
N ALA A 125 -3.53 -29.22 17.58
CA ALA A 125 -2.68 -30.33 17.23
C ALA A 125 -2.67 -30.60 15.71
N ASP A 126 -1.51 -31.05 15.22
CA ASP A 126 -1.24 -31.48 13.84
C ASP A 126 -2.28 -32.48 13.29
N PRO A 127 -2.93 -32.20 12.14
CA PRO A 127 -3.67 -33.21 11.42
C PRO A 127 -2.70 -34.18 10.72
N LYS A 128 -2.69 -35.40 11.24
CA LYS A 128 -1.98 -36.59 10.75
C LYS A 128 -2.21 -36.82 9.24
N CYS A 129 -1.13 -37.00 8.49
CA CYS A 129 -1.13 -37.38 7.07
C CYS A 129 -2.00 -38.62 6.84
N ILE A 130 -2.89 -38.55 5.85
CA ILE A 130 -3.64 -39.69 5.34
C ILE A 130 -2.96 -40.10 4.03
N GLU A 131 -2.36 -41.29 4.02
CA GLU A 131 -1.78 -41.88 2.81
C GLU A 131 -2.89 -42.24 1.81
N ALA A 132 -2.68 -41.89 0.54
CA ALA A 132 -3.57 -42.28 -0.55
C ALA A 132 -3.25 -43.71 -1.01
N PRO A 133 -4.24 -44.58 -1.29
CA PRO A 133 -3.98 -45.93 -1.77
C PRO A 133 -3.49 -45.92 -3.22
N SER A 134 -2.47 -46.76 -3.47
CA SER A 134 -1.93 -47.11 -4.78
C SER A 134 -3.00 -47.73 -5.68
N ALA A 135 -3.21 -47.17 -6.87
CA ALA A 135 -3.99 -47.82 -7.92
C ALA A 135 -3.14 -48.90 -8.59
N ALA A 136 -3.75 -50.08 -8.80
CA ALA A 136 -3.28 -51.15 -9.66
C ALA A 136 -3.95 -51.04 -11.04
#